data_AF-A0A9P1I6S9-F1
#
_entry.id   AF-A0A9P1I6S9-F1
#
_cell.length_a   1.000
_cell.length_b   1.000
_cell.length_c   1.000
_cell.angle_alpha   90.00
_cell.angle_beta   90.00
_cell.angle_gamma   90.00
#
_symmetry.space_group_name_H-M   'P 1'
#
loop_
_entity.id
_entity.type
_entity.pdbx_description
1 polymer ?
#
loop_
_entity_poly.entity_id
_entity_poly.type
_entity_poly.pdbx_seq_one_letter_code
_entity_poly.pdbx_strand_id
1 'polypeptide(L)'
;MSDIESINEDPVETPPNSRKSSESSLGYHSDSERNEKRPKCCSFCWNLARKQKAELNLPIPAKDSFGVWSSHSLARFGFITCPLLWFHKCSICGATEGNAHTERNCPVRRDF
;
A
#
# COMPACT_ATOMS: atom_id res chain seq x y z
N MET A 1 -21.65 3.35 -47.66
CA MET A 1 -21.13 4.22 -46.58
C MET A 1 -21.33 3.44 -45.30
N SER A 2 -20.28 2.83 -44.79
CA SER A 2 -20.28 2.01 -43.58
C SER A 2 -19.55 2.80 -42.51
N ASP A 3 -20.31 3.48 -41.64
CA ASP A 3 -19.75 4.30 -40.57
C ASP A 3 -19.29 3.40 -39.42
N ILE A 4 -17.99 3.52 -39.13
CA ILE A 4 -17.29 2.89 -38.02
C ILE A 4 -17.56 3.78 -36.80
N GLU A 5 -18.35 3.32 -35.84
CA GLU A 5 -18.49 4.00 -34.56
C GLU A 5 -17.21 3.81 -33.72
N SER A 6 -16.39 4.86 -33.69
CA SER A 6 -15.25 5.02 -32.79
C SER A 6 -15.73 5.16 -31.35
N ILE A 7 -15.49 4.13 -30.55
CA ILE A 7 -15.59 4.18 -29.09
C ILE A 7 -14.35 4.94 -28.57
N ASN A 8 -14.57 6.16 -28.10
CA ASN A 8 -13.55 6.96 -27.41
C ASN A 8 -13.38 6.40 -25.99
N GLU A 9 -12.17 5.96 -25.64
CA GLU A 9 -11.83 5.60 -24.26
C GLU A 9 -11.57 6.88 -23.44
N ASP A 10 -12.42 7.14 -22.45
CA ASP A 10 -12.25 8.25 -21.51
C ASP A 10 -11.01 8.05 -20.62
N PRO A 11 -10.22 9.10 -20.32
CA PRO A 11 -9.07 9.00 -19.43
C PRO A 11 -9.51 8.84 -17.97
N VAL A 12 -9.06 7.77 -17.32
CA VAL A 12 -9.13 7.61 -15.86
C VAL A 12 -8.30 8.70 -15.19
N GLU A 13 -8.97 9.74 -14.69
CA GLU A 13 -8.37 10.70 -13.76
C GLU A 13 -8.08 10.01 -12.42
N THR A 14 -6.80 9.98 -12.04
CA THR A 14 -6.39 9.57 -10.70
C THR A 14 -6.44 10.79 -9.77
N PRO A 15 -7.05 10.70 -8.58
CA PRO A 15 -7.16 11.85 -7.69
C PRO A 15 -5.79 12.22 -7.08
N PRO A 16 -5.49 13.52 -6.94
CA PRO A 16 -4.20 13.99 -6.46
C PRO A 16 -4.01 13.72 -4.97
N ASN A 17 -2.82 13.20 -4.65
CA ASN A 17 -2.30 12.96 -3.32
C ASN A 17 -2.15 14.28 -2.55
N SER A 18 -3.22 14.70 -1.85
CA SER A 18 -3.20 15.87 -0.97
C SER A 18 -2.40 15.57 0.29
N ARG A 19 -1.09 15.83 0.24
CA ARG A 19 -0.29 16.12 1.43
C ARG A 19 -0.62 17.54 1.88
N LYS A 20 -1.35 17.69 2.99
CA LYS A 20 -1.42 18.98 3.70
C LYS A 20 -0.57 18.91 4.95
N SER A 21 0.42 19.79 5.00
CA SER A 21 1.22 20.12 6.17
C SER A 21 0.45 21.09 7.05
N SER A 22 0.49 20.82 8.36
CA SER A 22 0.56 21.74 9.50
C SER A 22 -0.24 23.06 9.46
N GLU A 23 -1.25 23.15 10.33
CA GLU A 23 -1.55 24.37 11.09
C GLU A 23 -2.05 23.97 12.48
N SER A 24 -1.44 24.60 13.49
CA SER A 24 -1.68 24.41 14.92
C SER A 24 -2.88 25.25 15.39
N SER A 25 -3.78 24.67 16.18
CA SER A 25 -4.66 25.44 17.07
C SER A 25 -5.02 24.57 18.28
N LEU A 26 -4.73 25.13 19.46
CA LEU A 26 -4.95 24.54 20.78
C LEU A 26 -6.45 24.34 21.02
N GLY A 27 -6.91 23.10 20.89
CA GLY A 27 -8.24 22.66 21.30
C GLY A 27 -8.12 21.45 22.21
N TYR A 28 -8.34 21.63 23.51
CA TYR A 28 -8.54 20.54 24.45
C TYR A 28 -9.90 19.91 24.17
N HIS A 29 -9.93 18.93 23.25
CA HIS A 29 -11.06 18.03 23.09
C HIS A 29 -10.74 16.73 23.82
N SER A 30 -11.59 16.41 24.79
CA SER A 30 -11.60 15.16 25.56
C SER A 30 -11.47 13.94 24.65
N ASP A 31 -10.28 13.31 24.67
CA ASP A 31 -9.79 12.23 23.79
C ASP A 31 -10.50 10.86 23.95
N SER A 32 -11.71 10.80 24.50
CA SER A 32 -12.28 9.52 24.94
C SER A 32 -13.09 8.75 23.88
N GLU A 33 -13.31 9.27 22.67
CA GLU A 33 -14.25 8.64 21.70
C GLU A 33 -13.78 8.64 20.22
N ARG A 34 -12.46 8.53 19.95
CA ARG A 34 -11.94 8.23 18.59
C ARG A 34 -10.90 7.12 18.55
N ASN A 35 -10.93 6.19 19.51
CA ASN A 35 -9.98 5.09 19.58
C ASN A 35 -10.60 3.73 19.22
N GLU A 36 -11.53 3.72 18.26
CA GLU A 36 -11.83 2.51 17.50
C GLU A 36 -10.68 2.30 16.52
N LYS A 37 -9.55 1.81 17.07
CA LYS A 37 -8.24 1.72 16.42
C LYS A 37 -8.41 1.13 15.03
N ARG A 38 -8.14 1.94 13.99
CA ARG A 38 -8.08 1.45 12.61
C ARG A 38 -7.31 0.13 12.62
N PRO A 39 -7.87 -0.96 12.08
CA PRO A 39 -7.22 -2.26 12.13
C PRO A 39 -5.82 -2.13 11.54
N LYS A 40 -4.85 -2.80 12.16
CA LYS A 40 -3.47 -2.85 11.64
C LYS A 40 -3.55 -3.29 10.18
N CYS A 41 -3.02 -2.51 9.24
CA CYS A 41 -3.09 -2.83 7.82
C CYS A 41 -1.69 -2.80 7.20
N CYS A 42 -1.24 -3.97 6.74
CA CYS A 42 0.02 -4.10 6.01
C CYS A 42 -0.20 -3.77 4.53
N SER A 43 0.35 -2.64 4.10
CA SER A 43 0.25 -2.18 2.71
C SER A 43 0.86 -3.15 1.70
N PHE A 44 1.92 -3.89 2.07
CA PHE A 44 2.52 -4.89 1.19
C PHE A 44 1.57 -6.07 0.94
N CYS A 45 1.05 -6.68 2.01
CA CYS A 45 0.12 -7.81 1.92
C CYS A 45 -1.18 -7.44 1.19
N TRP A 46 -1.71 -6.23 1.42
CA TRP A 46 -2.90 -5.79 0.71
C TRP A 46 -2.64 -5.59 -0.79
N ASN A 47 -1.50 -5.00 -1.16
CA ASN A 47 -1.14 -4.86 -2.57
C ASN A 47 -0.93 -6.21 -3.26
N LEU A 48 -0.34 -7.18 -2.57
CA LEU A 48 -0.18 -8.53 -3.08
C LEU A 48 -1.54 -9.20 -3.31
N ALA A 49 -2.44 -9.14 -2.32
CA ALA A 49 -3.79 -9.69 -2.43
C ALA A 49 -4.61 -8.99 -3.54
N ARG A 50 -4.50 -7.66 -3.66
CA ARG A 50 -5.09 -6.88 -4.75
C ARG A 50 -4.61 -7.36 -6.11
N LYS A 51 -3.29 -7.58 -6.28
CA LYS A 51 -2.70 -8.06 -7.53
C LYS A 51 -3.20 -9.46 -7.88
N GLN A 52 -3.21 -10.38 -6.93
CA GLN A 52 -3.72 -11.75 -7.11
C GLN A 52 -5.20 -11.76 -7.50
N LYS A 53 -6.04 -10.95 -6.85
CA LYS A 53 -7.46 -10.85 -7.19
C LYS A 53 -7.67 -10.27 -8.59
N ALA A 54 -6.91 -9.24 -8.95
CA ALA A 54 -6.93 -8.66 -10.29
C ALA A 54 -6.52 -9.68 -11.36
N GLU A 55 -5.45 -10.45 -11.14
CA GLU A 55 -4.99 -11.51 -12.07
C GLU A 55 -6.04 -12.60 -12.28
N LEU A 56 -6.88 -12.86 -11.28
CA LEU A 56 -7.97 -13.84 -11.33
C LEU A 56 -9.32 -13.25 -11.77
N ASN A 57 -9.39 -11.96 -12.14
CA ASN A 57 -10.63 -11.23 -12.41
C ASN A 57 -11.69 -11.36 -11.29
N LEU A 58 -11.22 -11.41 -10.04
CA LEU A 58 -12.07 -11.48 -8.86
C LEU A 58 -12.23 -10.10 -8.21
N PRO A 59 -13.32 -9.88 -7.43
CA PRO A 59 -13.50 -8.65 -6.68
C PRO A 59 -12.29 -8.30 -5.81
N ILE A 60 -11.81 -7.06 -5.93
CA ILE A 60 -10.67 -6.55 -5.17
C ILE A 60 -11.14 -6.21 -3.75
N PRO A 61 -10.48 -6.73 -2.70
CA PRO A 61 -10.85 -6.42 -1.33
C PRO A 61 -10.54 -4.97 -0.97
N ALA A 62 -11.44 -4.36 -0.20
CA ALA A 62 -11.20 -3.05 0.40
C ALA A 62 -10.02 -3.12 1.37
N LYS A 63 -9.29 -2.01 1.53
CA LYS A 63 -8.06 -1.99 2.33
C LYS A 63 -8.31 -2.13 3.84
N ASP A 64 -9.47 -1.67 4.27
CA ASP A 64 -10.00 -1.73 5.63
C ASP A 64 -10.75 -3.04 5.94
N SER A 65 -11.00 -3.89 4.93
CA SER A 65 -11.60 -5.20 5.17
C SER A 65 -10.61 -6.16 5.85
N PHE A 66 -11.15 -7.16 6.54
CA PHE A 66 -10.36 -8.24 7.12
C PHE A 66 -9.69 -9.08 6.03
N GLY A 67 -8.43 -9.48 6.27
CA GLY A 67 -7.64 -10.27 5.33
C GLY A 67 -6.23 -10.54 5.84
N VAL A 68 -5.37 -11.14 5.01
CA VAL A 68 -3.98 -11.46 5.39
C VAL A 68 -3.14 -10.21 5.76
N TRP A 69 -3.59 -9.03 5.33
CA TRP A 69 -2.98 -7.75 5.66
C TRP A 69 -3.46 -7.14 6.98
N SER A 70 -4.53 -7.63 7.60
CA SER A 70 -5.22 -6.96 8.71
C SER A 70 -4.64 -7.25 10.11
N SER A 71 -3.58 -8.07 10.21
CA SER A 71 -3.01 -8.53 11.49
C SER A 71 -1.69 -7.86 11.89
N HIS A 72 -1.04 -7.14 10.96
CA HIS A 72 0.32 -6.61 11.16
C HIS A 72 0.55 -5.30 10.39
N SER A 73 1.61 -4.59 10.75
CA SER A 73 2.15 -3.45 10.01
C SER A 73 3.26 -3.89 9.05
N LEU A 74 3.51 -3.11 8.00
CA LEU A 74 4.64 -3.36 7.09
C LEU A 74 5.99 -3.30 7.84
N ALA A 75 6.16 -2.25 8.65
CA ALA A 75 7.36 -1.99 9.42
C ALA A 75 7.02 -1.43 10.81
N ARG A 76 7.91 -1.63 11.77
CA ARG A 76 7.85 -1.06 13.12
C ARG A 76 9.26 -0.70 13.58
N PHE A 77 9.44 0.48 14.16
CA PHE A 77 10.74 0.99 14.62
C PHE A 77 11.85 0.94 13.54
N GLY A 78 11.48 1.16 12.26
CA GLY A 78 12.42 1.14 11.13
C GLY A 78 12.72 -0.25 10.55
N PHE A 79 12.26 -1.33 11.21
CA PHE A 79 12.46 -2.70 10.73
C PHE A 79 11.19 -3.25 10.09
N ILE A 80 11.34 -4.07 9.05
CA ILE A 80 10.22 -4.80 8.46
C ILE A 80 9.64 -5.77 9.49
N THR A 81 8.31 -5.81 9.59
CA THR A 81 7.59 -6.76 10.45
C THR A 81 6.61 -7.62 9.68
N CYS A 82 6.43 -7.35 8.38
CA CYS A 82 5.58 -8.15 7.52
C CYS A 82 6.21 -9.52 7.28
N PRO A 83 5.54 -10.64 7.60
CA PRO A 83 6.11 -11.97 7.42
C PRO A 83 6.38 -12.30 5.95
N LEU A 84 5.55 -11.82 5.02
CA LEU A 84 5.77 -12.06 3.59
C LEU A 84 6.98 -11.28 3.05
N LEU A 85 7.15 -10.02 3.48
CA LEU A 85 8.30 -9.24 3.05
C LEU A 85 9.58 -9.68 3.78
N TRP A 86 9.49 -10.14 5.02
CA TRP A 86 10.64 -10.61 5.81
C TRP A 86 11.44 -11.72 5.13
N PHE A 87 10.77 -12.65 4.43
CA PHE A 87 11.43 -13.72 3.68
C PHE A 87 11.78 -13.34 2.24
N HIS A 88 11.41 -12.14 1.78
CA HIS A 88 11.76 -11.68 0.46
C HIS A 88 13.20 -11.20 0.43
N LYS A 89 14.02 -11.84 -0.41
CA LYS A 89 15.38 -11.42 -0.70
C LYS A 89 15.39 -10.49 -1.91
N CYS A 90 15.92 -9.27 -1.74
CA CYS A 90 16.14 -8.35 -2.85
C CYS A 90 17.14 -8.96 -3.84
N SER A 91 16.78 -9.05 -5.13
CA SER A 91 17.66 -9.60 -6.18
C SER A 91 18.86 -8.70 -6.50
N ILE A 92 18.78 -7.39 -6.19
CA ILE A 92 19.79 -6.39 -6.50
C ILE A 92 20.89 -6.36 -5.44
N CYS A 93 20.51 -6.25 -4.16
CA CYS A 93 21.47 -6.09 -3.06
C CYS A 93 21.51 -7.27 -2.06
N GLY A 94 20.61 -8.25 -2.20
CA GLY A 94 20.56 -9.42 -1.32
C GLY A 94 19.92 -9.20 0.05
N ALA A 95 19.44 -7.99 0.38
CA ALA A 95 18.80 -7.71 1.68
C ALA A 95 17.54 -8.56 1.92
N THR A 96 17.35 -8.98 3.17
CA THR A 96 16.25 -9.81 3.66
C THR A 96 15.95 -9.49 5.13
N GLU A 97 14.95 -10.14 5.73
CA GLU A 97 14.56 -10.03 7.14
C GLU A 97 14.20 -8.59 7.53
N GLY A 98 14.77 -8.06 8.62
CA GLY A 98 14.51 -6.71 9.10
C GLY A 98 14.84 -5.61 8.07
N ASN A 99 15.71 -5.91 7.10
CA ASN A 99 16.13 -5.01 6.03
C ASN A 99 15.48 -5.32 4.68
N ALA A 100 14.52 -6.25 4.64
CA ALA A 100 13.90 -6.67 3.40
C ALA A 100 13.19 -5.52 2.68
N HIS A 101 13.23 -5.54 1.36
CA HIS A 101 12.55 -4.58 0.51
C HIS A 101 12.38 -5.15 -0.90
N THR A 102 11.40 -4.65 -1.62
CA THR A 102 11.25 -4.98 -3.04
C THR A 102 12.35 -4.30 -3.85
N GLU A 103 12.66 -4.82 -5.04
CA GLU A 103 13.67 -4.22 -5.94
C GLU A 103 13.46 -2.73 -6.19
N ARG A 104 12.19 -2.29 -6.31
CA ARG A 104 11.82 -0.88 -6.51
C ARG A 104 12.32 0.03 -5.37
N ASN A 105 12.38 -0.53 -4.16
CA ASN A 105 12.78 0.15 -2.95
C ASN A 105 14.24 -0.11 -2.59
N CYS A 106 15.01 -0.76 -3.48
CA CYS A 106 16.40 -1.03 -3.23
C CYS A 106 17.24 0.25 -3.28
N PRO A 107 18.03 0.56 -2.22
CA PRO A 107 18.88 1.75 -2.20
C PRO A 107 19.95 1.72 -3.30
N VAL A 108 20.48 0.53 -3.62
CA VAL A 108 21.51 0.33 -4.66
C VAL A 108 20.96 0.48 -6.09
N ARG A 109 19.63 0.41 -6.27
CA ARG A 109 19.01 0.51 -7.61
C ARG A 109 19.09 1.92 -8.20
N ARG A 110 19.25 2.96 -7.37
CA ARG A 110 19.27 4.37 -7.83
C ARG A 110 20.66 4.87 -8.23
N ASP A 111 21.67 4.00 -8.19
CA ASP A 111 23.05 4.34 -8.48
C ASP A 111 23.45 4.11 -9.96
N PHE A 112 22.47 3.95 -10.86
CA PHE A 112 22.66 3.83 -12.32
C PHE A 112 21.65 4.68 -13.10
#